data_AF-A0A5S3QIR0-F1
#
_entry.id   AF-A0A5S3QIR0-F1
#
_cell.length_a   1.000
_cell.length_b   1.000
_cell.length_c   1.000
_cell.angle_alpha   90.00
_cell.angle_beta   90.00
_cell.angle_gamma   90.00
#
_symmetry.space_group_name_H-M   'P 1'
#
loop_
_entity.id
_entity.type
_entity.pdbx_description
1 polymer ?
#
loop_
_entity_poly.entity_id
_entity_poly.type
_entity_poly.pdbx_seq_one_letter_code
_entity_poly.pdbx_strand_id
1 'polypeptide(L)'
;MQKKHRNTLAVFFILYALTFLPNLGVFNSLIWIGPLPLPLFWVLLINLINTIVVVYVYKKFFKPFALRTEQELLDEEKKGE
;
A
#
# COMPACT_ATOMS: atom_id res chain seq x y z
N MET A 1 -13.37 -17.37 1.31
CA MET A 1 -12.94 -16.06 0.78
C MET A 1 -12.35 -15.13 1.85
N GLN A 2 -12.93 -15.06 3.06
CA GLN A 2 -12.48 -14.28 4.24
C GLN A 2 -11.01 -14.49 4.67
N LYS A 3 -10.53 -15.75 4.79
CA LYS A 3 -9.16 -16.06 5.23
C LYS A 3 -8.06 -15.52 4.29
N LYS A 4 -8.29 -15.51 2.97
CA LYS A 4 -7.34 -14.94 2.00
C LYS A 4 -7.22 -13.43 2.16
N HIS A 5 -8.34 -12.76 2.42
CA HIS A 5 -8.38 -11.31 2.66
C HIS A 5 -7.57 -10.92 3.90
N ARG A 6 -7.76 -11.67 5.01
CA ARG A 6 -7.02 -11.46 6.26
C ARG A 6 -5.52 -11.62 6.08
N ASN A 7 -5.07 -12.65 5.35
CA ASN A 7 -3.65 -12.84 5.09
C ASN A 7 -3.06 -11.72 4.21
N THR A 8 -3.79 -11.28 3.18
CA THR A 8 -3.32 -10.14 2.35
C THR A 8 -3.23 -8.85 3.16
N LEU A 9 -4.18 -8.59 4.04
CA LEU A 9 -4.17 -7.41 4.90
C LEU A 9 -3.04 -7.47 5.94
N ALA A 10 -2.82 -8.63 6.56
CA ALA A 10 -1.73 -8.83 7.51
C ALA A 10 -0.36 -8.65 6.85
N VAL A 11 -0.17 -9.21 5.65
CA VAL A 11 1.07 -9.01 4.86
C VAL A 11 1.25 -7.54 4.50
N PHE A 12 0.18 -6.83 4.13
CA PHE A 12 0.22 -5.40 3.88
C PHE A 12 0.71 -4.60 5.09
N PHE A 13 0.13 -4.84 6.28
CA PHE A 13 0.54 -4.13 7.49
C PHE A 13 1.98 -4.43 7.90
N ILE A 14 2.43 -5.67 7.73
CA ILE A 14 3.83 -6.05 7.99
C ILE A 14 4.76 -5.31 7.02
N LEU A 15 4.47 -5.35 5.72
CA LEU A 15 5.28 -4.62 4.71
C LEU A 15 5.28 -3.11 4.96
N TYR A 16 4.14 -2.56 5.36
CA TYR A 16 4.00 -1.15 5.73
C TYR A 16 4.86 -0.81 6.96
N ALA A 17 4.83 -1.62 8.01
CA ALA A 17 5.68 -1.42 9.20
C ALA A 17 7.16 -1.51 8.85
N LEU A 18 7.56 -2.45 7.98
CA LEU A 18 8.94 -2.58 7.51
C LEU A 18 9.44 -1.33 6.76
N THR A 19 8.53 -0.53 6.18
CA THR A 19 8.93 0.73 5.53
C THR A 19 9.51 1.77 6.47
N PHE A 20 9.28 1.63 7.78
CA PHE A 20 9.81 2.52 8.81
C PHE A 20 11.18 2.07 9.34
N LEU A 21 11.68 0.88 8.98
CA LEU A 21 12.98 0.39 9.43
C LEU A 21 14.14 1.37 9.15
N PRO A 22 14.22 2.04 7.98
CA PRO A 22 15.22 3.08 7.73
C PRO A 22 15.19 4.22 8.75
N ASN A 23 14.00 4.61 9.23
CA ASN A 23 13.82 5.68 10.20
C ASN A 23 14.28 5.28 11.61
N LEU A 24 14.33 3.97 11.90
CA LEU A 24 14.84 3.43 13.16
C LEU A 24 16.36 3.24 13.16
N GLY A 25 17.05 3.71 12.11
CA GLY A 25 18.50 3.56 11.96
C GLY A 25 18.93 2.19 11.42
N VAL A 26 17.99 1.30 11.09
CA VAL A 26 18.29 0.06 10.38
C VAL A 26 18.60 0.43 8.93
N PHE A 27 19.70 -0.10 8.35
CA PHE A 27 20.23 0.30 7.04
C PHE A 27 20.84 1.70 6.95
N ASN A 28 21.19 2.32 8.09
CA ASN A 28 21.76 3.67 8.14
C ASN A 28 23.29 3.72 7.99
N SER A 29 23.92 2.65 7.50
CA SER A 29 25.37 2.65 7.25
C SER A 29 25.68 3.64 6.13
N LEU A 30 26.67 4.50 6.35
CA LEU A 30 27.11 5.54 5.41
C LEU A 30 27.94 4.94 4.26
N ILE A 31 27.36 3.97 3.56
CA ILE A 31 27.93 3.32 2.38
C ILE A 31 27.32 4.02 1.18
N TRP A 32 28.09 4.27 0.13
CA TRP A 32 27.61 4.89 -1.09
C TRP A 32 27.41 3.83 -2.16
N ILE A 33 26.22 3.76 -2.75
CA ILE A 33 25.93 2.93 -3.93
C ILE A 33 25.73 3.88 -5.11
N GLY A 34 26.77 4.05 -5.93
CA GLY A 34 26.76 5.03 -7.02
C GLY A 34 26.63 6.47 -6.48
N PRO A 35 25.74 7.32 -7.04
CA PRO A 35 25.56 8.70 -6.55
C PRO A 35 24.66 8.81 -5.32
N LEU A 36 24.09 7.70 -4.81
CA LEU A 36 23.12 7.73 -3.71
C LEU A 36 23.74 7.10 -2.45
N PRO A 37 23.57 7.72 -1.27
CA PRO A 37 23.92 7.07 -0.03
C PRO A 37 22.95 5.91 0.23
N LEU A 38 23.47 4.80 0.75
CA LEU A 38 22.74 3.56 1.01
C LEU A 38 21.42 3.79 1.77
N PRO A 39 21.34 4.65 2.80
CA PRO A 39 20.08 4.90 3.49
C PRO A 39 19.01 5.48 2.56
N LEU A 40 19.42 6.39 1.67
CA LEU A 40 18.51 7.03 0.70
C LEU A 40 18.09 6.04 -0.39
N PHE A 41 18.98 5.15 -0.83
CA PHE A 41 18.63 4.05 -1.72
C PHE A 41 17.53 3.15 -1.12
N TRP A 42 17.68 2.73 0.14
CA TRP A 42 16.68 1.91 0.82
C TRP A 42 15.34 2.61 0.97
N VAL A 43 15.36 3.89 1.36
CA VAL A 43 14.13 4.70 1.47
C VAL A 43 13.39 4.77 0.13
N LEU A 44 14.10 5.01 -0.98
CA LEU A 44 13.49 5.04 -2.31
C LEU A 44 12.94 3.69 -2.74
N LEU A 45 13.70 2.61 -2.54
CA LEU A 45 13.28 1.25 -2.89
C LEU A 45 12.01 0.85 -2.13
N ILE A 46 11.99 1.13 -0.83
CA ILE A 46 10.85 0.85 0.05
C ILE A 46 9.61 1.64 -0.38
N ASN A 47 9.76 2.93 -0.70
CA ASN A 47 8.62 3.74 -1.18
C ASN A 47 8.09 3.27 -2.54
N LEU A 48 8.97 2.84 -3.44
CA LEU A 48 8.58 2.25 -4.71
C LEU A 48 7.75 0.97 -4.50
N ILE A 49 8.22 0.06 -3.64
CA ILE A 49 7.49 -1.17 -3.30
C ILE A 49 6.14 -0.82 -2.69
N ASN A 50 6.10 0.12 -1.74
CA ASN A 50 4.85 0.55 -1.09
C ASN A 50 3.84 1.08 -2.10
N THR A 51 4.29 1.89 -3.06
CA THR A 51 3.46 2.43 -4.14
C THR A 51 2.86 1.31 -5.00
N ILE A 52 3.67 0.33 -5.42
CA ILE A 52 3.20 -0.83 -6.20
C ILE A 52 2.15 -1.63 -5.42
N VAL A 53 2.39 -1.86 -4.13
CA VAL A 53 1.46 -2.60 -3.26
C VAL A 53 0.13 -1.86 -3.12
N VAL A 54 0.15 -0.54 -2.85
CA VAL A 54 -1.08 0.26 -2.75
C VAL A 54 -1.85 0.25 -4.07
N VAL A 55 -1.18 0.41 -5.21
CA VAL A 55 -1.84 0.34 -6.53
C VAL A 55 -2.48 -1.02 -6.77
N TYR A 56 -1.79 -2.11 -6.41
CA TYR A 56 -2.32 -3.47 -6.54
C TYR A 56 -3.54 -3.71 -5.64
N VAL A 57 -3.44 -3.32 -4.36
CA VAL A 57 -4.54 -3.42 -3.39
C VAL A 57 -5.73 -2.58 -3.85
N TYR A 58 -5.50 -1.36 -4.33
CA TYR A 58 -6.55 -0.49 -4.85
C TYR A 58 -7.28 -1.12 -6.04
N LYS A 59 -6.53 -1.57 -7.06
CA LYS A 59 -7.13 -2.20 -8.25
C LYS A 59 -7.91 -3.48 -7.90
N LYS A 60 -7.41 -4.27 -6.97
CA LYS A 60 -7.99 -5.58 -6.64
C LYS A 60 -9.19 -5.49 -5.70
N PHE A 61 -9.15 -4.58 -4.74
CA PHE A 61 -10.13 -4.52 -3.66
C PHE A 61 -10.98 -3.25 -3.69
N PHE A 62 -10.39 -2.08 -3.92
CA PHE A 62 -11.14 -0.82 -3.95
C PHE A 62 -11.91 -0.59 -5.25
N LYS A 63 -11.37 -0.93 -6.42
CA LYS A 63 -12.10 -0.76 -7.69
C LYS A 63 -13.49 -1.43 -7.70
N PRO A 64 -13.63 -2.73 -7.34
CA PRO A 64 -14.95 -3.36 -7.29
C PRO A 64 -15.83 -2.83 -6.15
N PHE A 65 -15.22 -2.32 -5.08
CA PHE A 65 -15.95 -1.69 -3.98
C PHE A 65 -16.53 -0.33 -4.40
N ALA A 66 -15.72 0.54 -4.99
CA ALA A 66 -16.13 1.86 -5.47
C ALA A 66 -17.28 1.78 -6.48
N LEU A 67 -17.22 0.84 -7.42
CA LEU A 67 -18.30 0.61 -8.39
C LEU A 67 -19.62 0.16 -7.74
N ARG A 68 -19.55 -0.60 -6.63
CA ARG A 68 -20.76 -1.02 -5.90
C ARG A 68 -21.33 0.12 -5.05
N THR A 69 -20.48 0.89 -4.40
CA THR A 69 -20.90 2.06 -3.63
C THR A 69 -21.52 3.13 -4.53
N GLU A 70 -20.96 3.37 -5.72
CA GLU A 70 -21.53 4.29 -6.70
C GLU A 70 -22.93 3.84 -7.15
N GLN A 71 -23.14 2.54 -7.36
CA GLN A 71 -24.46 2.00 -7.68
C GLN A 71 -25.46 2.10 -6.52
N GLU A 72 -25.04 1.81 -5.28
CA GLU A 72 -25.90 1.98 -4.10
C GLU A 72 -26.34 3.44 -3.91
N LEU A 73 -25.44 4.40 -4.11
CA LEU A 73 -25.77 5.83 -4.03
C LEU A 73 -26.77 6.26 -5.12
N LEU A 74 -26.61 5.78 -6.36
CA LEU A 74 -27.53 6.06 -7.46
C LEU A 74 -28.91 5.42 -7.24
N ASP A 75 -28.97 4.23 -6.64
CA ASP A 75 -30.23 3.55 -6.32
C ASP A 75 -30.96 4.19 -5.14
N GLU A 76 -30.23 4.78 -4.18
CA GLU A 76 -30.80 5.60 -3.10
C GLU A 76 -31.39 6.92 -3.62
N GLU A 77 -30.71 7.61 -4.54
CA GLU A 77 -31.26 8.82 -5.19
C GLU A 77 -32.57 8.52 -5.94
N LYS A 78 -32.63 7.40 -6.67
CA LYS A 78 -33.85 7.00 -7.40
C LYS A 78 -35.01 6.53 -6.52
N LYS A 79 -34.76 6.15 -5.27
CA LYS A 79 -35.81 5.81 -4.30
C LYS A 79 -36.34 7.02 -3.52
N GLY A 80 -35.64 8.16 -3.62
CA GLY A 80 -36.04 9.42 -3.00
C GLY A 80 -36.93 10.32 -3.86
N GLU A 81 -37.09 10.00 -5.15
CA GLU A 81 -38.10 10.58 -6.07
C GLU A 81 -39.36 9.71 -6.14
#